data_AF-A0A7C7VRU9-F1
#
_entry.id   AF-A0A7C7VRU9-F1
#
_cell.length_a   1.000
_cell.length_b   1.000
_cell.length_c   1.000
_cell.angle_alpha   90.00
_cell.angle_beta   90.00
_cell.angle_gamma   90.00
#
_symmetry.space_group_name_H-M   'P 1'
#
loop_
_entity.id
_entity.type
_entity.pdbx_description
1 polymer ?
#
loop_
_entity_poly.entity_id
_entity_poly.type
_entity_poly.pdbx_seq_one_letter_code
_entity_poly.pdbx_strand_id
1 'polypeptide(L)'
;MVLIGKGAEAVTRRQYLTLSRLSAHFLDTLQGLTTLKLLGRSKDYADTIAEVSDRYRRATLGVLRLTFLSAFALELLATISTAIVAVEVGLRLLYAKMAFQSAFFVLILAPEFYLPFRLLGLRFHAGMDGVTAARRIFEIL
;
A
#
# COMPACT_ATOMS: atom_id res chain seq x y z
N MET A 1 -11.03 11.55 -7.82
CA MET A 1 -9.76 10.80 -7.65
C MET A 1 -8.51 11.56 -8.11
N VAL A 2 -8.54 12.90 -8.22
CA VAL A 2 -7.33 13.70 -8.54
C VAL A 2 -6.42 13.89 -7.32
N LEU A 3 -7.00 14.01 -6.11
CA LEU A 3 -6.26 14.36 -4.90
C LEU A 3 -5.46 13.20 -4.27
N ILE A 4 -6.00 11.96 -4.29
CA ILE A 4 -5.30 10.79 -3.71
C ILE A 4 -4.42 10.11 -4.77
N GLY A 5 -4.90 9.93 -6.00
CA GLY A 5 -4.19 9.15 -7.03
C GLY A 5 -2.85 9.76 -7.47
N LYS A 6 -2.83 11.05 -7.84
CA LYS A 6 -1.62 11.70 -8.39
C LYS A 6 -0.56 11.99 -7.33
N GLY A 7 -0.98 12.39 -6.12
CA GLY A 7 -0.08 12.64 -5.00
C GLY A 7 0.54 11.35 -4.46
N ALA A 8 -0.28 10.30 -4.29
CA ALA A 8 0.21 8.99 -3.86
C ALA A 8 1.16 8.39 -4.90
N GLU A 9 0.85 8.45 -6.19
CA GLU A 9 1.72 7.90 -7.24
C GLU A 9 3.13 8.54 -7.22
N ALA A 10 3.23 9.86 -7.08
CA ALA A 10 4.52 10.54 -7.01
C ALA A 10 5.33 10.15 -5.77
N VAL A 11 4.66 10.01 -4.61
CA VAL A 11 5.29 9.58 -3.35
C VAL A 11 5.72 8.11 -3.44
N THR A 12 4.86 7.23 -3.94
CA THR A 12 5.16 5.80 -4.13
C THR A 12 6.32 5.61 -5.10
N ARG A 13 6.35 6.33 -6.21
CA ARG A 13 7.45 6.27 -7.19
C ARG A 13 8.79 6.69 -6.56
N ARG A 14 8.81 7.77 -5.77
CA ARG A 14 10.01 8.21 -5.04
C ARG A 14 10.47 7.17 -4.03
N GLN A 15 9.55 6.60 -3.25
CA GLN A 15 9.90 5.56 -2.28
C GLN A 15 10.44 4.29 -2.96
N TYR A 16 9.84 3.88 -4.09
CA TYR A 16 10.28 2.72 -4.84
C TYR A 16 11.69 2.86 -5.42
N LEU A 17 12.02 4.05 -5.97
CA LEU A 17 13.38 4.35 -6.45
C LEU A 17 14.41 4.34 -5.32
N THR A 18 14.08 4.95 -4.18
CA THR A 18 14.95 4.94 -3.00
C THR A 18 15.16 3.53 -2.48
N LEU A 19 14.11 2.71 -2.39
CA LEU A 19 14.19 1.32 -1.98
C LEU A 19 15.06 0.49 -2.95
N SER A 20 14.86 0.65 -4.26
CA SER A 20 15.66 -0.04 -5.28
C SER A 20 17.16 0.26 -5.14
N ARG A 21 17.53 1.53 -4.90
CA ARG A 21 18.93 1.94 -4.71
C ARG A 21 19.52 1.37 -3.41
N LEU A 22 18.74 1.38 -2.33
CA LEU A 22 19.17 0.80 -1.05
C LEU A 22 19.31 -0.72 -1.15
N SER A 23 18.42 -1.41 -1.87
CA SER A 23 18.52 -2.85 -2.13
C SER A 23 19.79 -3.21 -2.92
N ALA A 24 20.12 -2.43 -3.95
CA ALA A 24 21.36 -2.63 -4.72
C ALA A 24 22.59 -2.45 -3.83
N HIS A 25 22.68 -1.33 -3.10
CA HIS A 25 23.79 -1.08 -2.19
C HIS A 25 23.90 -2.17 -1.10
N PHE A 26 22.77 -2.65 -0.57
CA PHE A 26 22.75 -3.74 0.39
C PHE A 26 23.26 -5.05 -0.21
N LEU A 27 22.84 -5.38 -1.44
CA LEU A 27 23.33 -6.56 -2.17
C LEU A 27 24.84 -6.48 -2.41
N ASP A 28 25.35 -5.35 -2.86
CA ASP A 28 26.78 -5.12 -3.07
C ASP A 28 27.57 -5.29 -1.76
N THR A 29 27.01 -4.77 -0.66
CA THR A 29 27.59 -4.92 0.68
C THR A 29 27.66 -6.39 1.10
N LEU A 30 26.60 -7.18 0.86
CA LEU A 30 26.57 -8.62 1.16
C LEU A 30 27.58 -9.40 0.31
N GLN A 31 27.70 -9.06 -0.97
CA GLN A 31 28.66 -9.70 -1.89
C GLN A 31 30.12 -9.39 -1.47
N GLY A 32 30.39 -8.20 -0.93
CA GLY A 32 31.72 -7.79 -0.45
C GLY A 32 32.15 -8.37 0.91
N LEU A 33 31.24 -9.02 1.66
CA LEU A 33 31.53 -9.55 3.00
C LEU A 33 32.69 -10.54 3.03
N THR A 34 32.75 -11.44 2.04
CA THR A 34 33.83 -12.43 1.94
C THR A 34 35.18 -11.74 1.77
N THR A 35 35.25 -10.70 0.93
CA THR A 35 36.46 -9.89 0.71
C THR A 35 36.86 -9.15 1.98
N LEU A 36 35.91 -8.53 2.69
CA LEU A 36 36.17 -7.84 3.96
C LEU A 36 36.72 -8.80 5.03
N LYS A 37 36.23 -10.03 5.05
CA LYS A 37 36.72 -11.08 5.95
C LYS A 37 38.14 -11.52 5.61
N LEU A 38 38.45 -11.71 4.32
CA LEU A 38 39.80 -12.05 3.85
C LEU A 38 40.81 -10.94 4.17
N LEU A 39 40.40 -9.67 4.09
CA LEU A 39 41.26 -8.51 4.40
C LEU A 39 41.31 -8.15 5.89
N GLY A 40 40.63 -8.90 6.77
CA GLY A 40 40.61 -8.64 8.21
C GLY A 40 39.88 -7.35 8.63
N ARG A 41 39.05 -6.77 7.75
CA ARG A 41 38.35 -5.48 7.95
C ARG A 41 36.88 -5.62 8.37
N SER A 42 36.43 -6.83 8.65
CA SER A 42 35.02 -7.10 8.97
C SER A 42 34.46 -6.30 10.15
N LYS A 43 35.26 -6.06 11.20
CA LYS A 43 34.83 -5.28 12.37
C LYS A 43 34.75 -3.79 12.05
N ASP A 44 35.76 -3.25 11.37
CA ASP A 44 35.81 -1.84 10.95
C ASP A 44 34.63 -1.47 10.03
N TYR A 45 34.13 -2.44 9.25
CA TYR A 45 33.01 -2.23 8.33
C TYR A 45 31.63 -2.54 8.92
N ALA A 46 31.55 -3.13 10.12
CA ALA A 46 30.30 -3.58 10.72
C ALA A 46 29.31 -2.43 10.95
N ASP A 47 29.79 -1.27 11.37
CA ASP A 47 28.97 -0.07 11.59
C ASP A 47 28.34 0.43 10.27
N THR A 48 29.09 0.36 9.17
CA THR A 48 28.58 0.73 7.85
C THR A 48 27.46 -0.22 7.41
N ILE A 49 27.61 -1.53 7.65
CA ILE A 49 26.59 -2.54 7.35
C ILE A 49 25.33 -2.29 8.17
N ALA A 50 25.50 -1.99 9.47
CA ALA A 50 24.39 -1.68 10.36
C ALA A 50 23.62 -0.43 9.88
N GLU A 51 24.33 0.62 9.49
CA GLU A 51 23.73 1.85 8.97
C GLU A 51 22.94 1.61 7.67
N VAL A 52 23.54 0.91 6.69
CA VAL A 52 22.87 0.56 5.43
C VAL A 52 21.62 -0.28 5.68
N SER A 53 21.72 -1.29 6.55
CA SER A 53 20.61 -2.17 6.91
C SER A 53 19.47 -1.40 7.58
N ASP A 54 19.79 -0.46 8.47
CA ASP A 54 18.80 0.34 9.17
C ASP A 54 18.13 1.38 8.26
N ARG A 55 18.88 1.98 7.31
CA ARG A 55 18.29 2.79 6.23
C ARG A 55 17.33 1.98 5.36
N TYR A 56 17.70 0.76 4.98
CA TYR A 56 16.83 -0.15 4.22
C TYR A 56 15.57 -0.53 5.01
N ARG A 57 15.72 -0.87 6.29
CA ARG A 57 14.60 -1.19 7.20
C ARG A 57 13.62 -0.02 7.34
N ARG A 58 14.12 1.19 7.58
CA ARG A 58 13.29 2.40 7.68
C ARG A 58 12.55 2.70 6.38
N ALA A 59 13.23 2.59 5.24
CA ALA A 59 12.60 2.81 3.93
C ALA A 59 11.47 1.80 3.68
N THR A 60 11.72 0.51 3.92
CA THR A 60 10.72 -0.56 3.78
C THR A 60 9.51 -0.34 4.69
N LEU A 61 9.75 -0.06 5.98
CA LEU A 61 8.65 0.19 6.93
C LEU A 61 7.85 1.46 6.57
N GLY A 62 8.49 2.47 5.98
CA GLY A 62 7.81 3.67 5.48
C GLY A 62 6.83 3.35 4.35
N VAL A 63 7.22 2.51 3.39
CA VAL A 63 6.36 2.03 2.31
C VAL A 63 5.18 1.23 2.87
N LEU A 64 5.46 0.26 3.75
CA LEU A 64 4.42 -0.57 4.36
C LEU A 64 3.39 0.25 5.12
N ARG A 65 3.84 1.25 5.92
CA ARG A 65 2.94 2.16 6.64
C ARG A 65 2.00 2.91 5.70
N LEU A 66 2.52 3.45 4.60
CA LEU A 66 1.71 4.19 3.63
C LEU A 66 0.67 3.28 2.96
N THR A 67 1.09 2.10 2.52
CA THR A 67 0.22 1.10 1.89
C THR A 67 -0.89 0.64 2.83
N PHE A 68 -0.54 0.23 4.06
CA PHE A 68 -1.53 -0.23 5.03
C PHE A 68 -2.48 0.87 5.47
N LEU A 69 -1.99 2.10 5.71
CA LEU A 69 -2.85 3.21 6.13
C LEU A 69 -3.84 3.60 5.02
N SER A 70 -3.40 3.55 3.76
CA SER A 70 -4.26 3.84 2.61
C SER A 70 -5.35 2.78 2.43
N ALA A 71 -4.98 1.50 2.52
CA ALA A 71 -5.94 0.39 2.45
C ALA A 71 -6.93 0.43 3.64
N PHE A 72 -6.42 0.68 4.85
CA PHE A 72 -7.23 0.81 6.05
C PHE A 72 -8.22 1.98 5.95
N ALA A 73 -7.80 3.13 5.42
CA ALA A 73 -8.69 4.28 5.25
C ALA A 73 -9.85 3.96 4.29
N LEU A 74 -9.60 3.25 3.19
CA LEU A 74 -10.64 2.81 2.25
C LEU A 74 -11.59 1.79 2.89
N GLU A 75 -11.04 0.84 3.64
CA GLU A 75 -11.82 -0.16 4.37
C GLU A 75 -12.74 0.48 5.43
N LEU A 76 -12.19 1.43 6.20
CA LEU A 76 -12.94 2.17 7.21
C LEU A 76 -14.06 3.00 6.57
N LEU A 77 -13.78 3.70 5.47
CA LEU A 77 -14.78 4.46 4.72
C LEU A 77 -15.92 3.58 4.22
N ALA A 78 -15.59 2.44 3.62
CA ALA A 78 -16.57 1.50 3.10
C ALA A 78 -17.44 0.91 4.23
N THR A 79 -16.83 0.54 5.35
CA THR A 79 -17.52 0.00 6.53
C THR A 79 -18.42 1.03 7.21
N ILE A 80 -17.93 2.24 7.47
CA ILE A 80 -18.75 3.31 8.07
C ILE A 80 -19.90 3.68 7.14
N SER A 81 -19.65 3.81 5.83
CA SER A 81 -20.70 4.16 4.88
C SER A 81 -21.79 3.08 4.81
N THR A 82 -21.41 1.80 4.83
CA THR A 82 -22.35 0.67 4.91
C THR A 82 -23.17 0.71 6.20
N ALA A 83 -22.52 0.98 7.34
CA ALA A 83 -23.19 1.08 8.63
C ALA A 83 -24.21 2.22 8.67
N ILE A 84 -23.87 3.39 8.12
CA ILE A 84 -24.80 4.54 8.02
C ILE A 84 -26.04 4.16 7.20
N VAL A 85 -25.86 3.50 6.05
CA VAL A 85 -27.00 3.02 5.25
C VAL A 85 -27.85 2.04 6.04
N ALA A 86 -27.23 1.09 6.74
CA ALA A 86 -27.96 0.10 7.54
C ALA A 86 -28.78 0.73 8.67
N VAL A 87 -28.21 1.71 9.37
CA VAL A 87 -28.91 2.45 10.43
C VAL A 87 -30.09 3.25 9.87
N GLU A 88 -29.89 4.01 8.79
CA GLU A 88 -30.96 4.80 8.17
C GLU A 88 -32.11 3.91 7.67
N VAL A 89 -31.79 2.81 7.01
CA VAL A 89 -32.79 1.84 6.54
C VAL A 89 -33.51 1.17 7.72
N GLY A 90 -32.79 0.80 8.77
CA GLY A 90 -33.36 0.22 9.99
C GLY A 90 -34.34 1.16 10.70
N LEU A 91 -33.99 2.45 10.82
CA LEU A 91 -34.90 3.46 11.38
C LEU A 91 -36.14 3.65 10.51
N ARG A 92 -35.99 3.71 9.18
CA ARG A 92 -37.14 3.83 8.28
C ARG A 92 -38.09 2.63 8.37
N LEU A 93 -37.56 1.42 8.54
CA LEU A 93 -38.37 0.23 8.80
C LEU A 93 -39.11 0.31 10.13
N LEU A 94 -38.40 0.69 11.20
CA LEU A 94 -38.97 0.81 12.54
C LEU A 94 -40.16 1.77 12.58
N TYR A 95 -40.07 2.89 11.85
CA TYR A 95 -41.14 3.88 11.78
C TYR A 95 -42.14 3.65 10.63
N ALA A 96 -42.14 2.48 10.00
CA ALA A 96 -43.01 2.13 8.87
C ALA A 96 -42.94 3.12 7.69
N LYS A 97 -41.80 3.80 7.52
CA LYS A 97 -41.53 4.77 6.43
C LYS A 97 -40.95 4.10 5.18
N MET A 98 -40.73 2.79 5.21
CA MET A 98 -40.18 2.01 4.10
C MET A 98 -40.73 0.58 4.14
N ALA A 99 -41.04 0.01 2.97
CA ALA A 99 -41.45 -1.38 2.85
C ALA A 99 -40.26 -2.33 3.12
N PHE A 100 -40.54 -3.47 3.76
CA PHE A 100 -39.53 -4.49 4.07
C PHE A 100 -38.75 -4.94 2.84
N GLN A 101 -39.43 -5.22 1.72
CA GLN A 101 -38.79 -5.69 0.49
C GLN A 101 -37.75 -4.69 -0.03
N SER A 102 -38.09 -3.40 -0.06
CA SER A 102 -37.15 -2.35 -0.50
C SER A 102 -35.98 -2.21 0.47
N ALA A 103 -36.24 -2.27 1.78
CA ALA A 103 -35.20 -2.17 2.79
C ALA A 103 -34.22 -3.35 2.71
N PHE A 104 -34.74 -4.57 2.60
CA PHE A 104 -33.97 -5.79 2.44
C PHE A 104 -33.10 -5.75 1.17
N PHE A 105 -33.67 -5.31 0.05
CA PHE A 105 -32.93 -5.13 -1.20
C PHE A 105 -31.76 -4.15 -1.04
N VAL A 106 -31.99 -3.00 -0.41
CA VAL A 106 -30.93 -1.99 -0.18
C VAL A 106 -29.84 -2.54 0.76
N LEU A 107 -30.21 -3.28 1.82
CA LEU A 107 -29.23 -3.86 2.75
C LEU A 107 -28.33 -4.91 2.09
N ILE A 108 -28.85 -5.69 1.15
CA ILE A 108 -28.04 -6.63 0.36
C ILE A 108 -27.13 -5.89 -0.62
N LEU A 109 -27.62 -4.82 -1.25
CA LEU A 109 -26.87 -4.10 -2.28
C LEU A 109 -25.79 -3.18 -1.71
N ALA A 110 -25.97 -2.66 -0.49
CA ALA A 110 -25.06 -1.68 0.09
C ALA A 110 -23.60 -2.17 0.19
N PRO A 111 -23.30 -3.39 0.69
CA PRO A 111 -21.94 -3.92 0.69
C PRO A 111 -21.31 -4.03 -0.71
N GLU A 112 -22.10 -4.49 -1.70
CA GLU A 112 -21.66 -4.63 -3.10
C GLU A 112 -21.34 -3.27 -3.73
N PHE A 113 -22.11 -2.24 -3.41
CA PHE A 113 -21.85 -0.88 -3.86
C PHE A 113 -20.50 -0.35 -3.36
N TYR A 114 -20.10 -0.69 -2.13
CA TYR A 114 -18.82 -0.25 -1.56
C TYR A 114 -17.64 -1.19 -1.85
N LEU A 115 -17.87 -2.37 -2.44
CA LEU A 115 -16.83 -3.33 -2.78
C LEU A 115 -15.71 -2.76 -3.68
N PRO A 116 -16.00 -1.94 -4.72
CA PRO A 116 -14.94 -1.34 -5.54
C PRO A 116 -13.96 -0.47 -4.76
N PHE A 117 -14.39 0.20 -3.69
CA PHE A 117 -13.50 1.01 -2.84
C PHE A 117 -12.52 0.13 -2.07
N ARG A 118 -12.99 -1.01 -1.54
CA ARG A 118 -12.14 -1.99 -0.85
C ARG A 118 -11.15 -2.63 -1.82
N LEU A 119 -11.61 -2.99 -3.02
CA LEU A 119 -10.77 -3.56 -4.07
C LEU A 119 -9.73 -2.58 -4.62
N LEU A 120 -10.04 -1.28 -4.63
CA LEU A 120 -9.10 -0.25 -5.09
C LEU A 120 -7.83 -0.23 -4.22
N GLY A 121 -7.97 -0.36 -2.89
CA GLY A 121 -6.82 -0.45 -1.99
C GLY A 121 -5.89 -1.63 -2.30
N LEU A 122 -6.46 -2.77 -2.69
CA LEU A 122 -5.70 -3.98 -3.03
C LEU A 122 -5.06 -3.90 -4.42
N ARG A 123 -5.80 -3.38 -5.42
CA ARG A 123 -5.39 -3.44 -6.84
C ARG A 123 -4.53 -2.25 -7.29
N PHE A 124 -4.58 -1.12 -6.59
CA PHE A 124 -3.82 0.08 -6.95
C PHE A 124 -2.30 -0.17 -6.93
N HIS A 125 -1.80 -0.90 -5.92
CA HIS A 125 -0.38 -1.22 -5.82
C HIS A 125 0.09 -2.20 -6.90
N ALA A 126 -0.69 -3.26 -7.18
CA ALA A 126 -0.37 -4.22 -8.23
C ALA A 126 -0.30 -3.59 -9.63
N GLY A 127 -1.20 -2.62 -9.92
CA GLY A 127 -1.17 -1.88 -11.18
C GLY A 127 0.08 -0.99 -11.33
N MET A 128 0.51 -0.33 -10.26
CA MET A 128 1.71 0.52 -10.27
C MET A 128 3.00 -0.27 -10.50
N ASP A 129 3.12 -1.46 -9.91
CA ASP A 129 4.28 -2.33 -10.11
C ASP A 129 4.41 -2.75 -11.58
N GLY A 130 3.29 -3.12 -12.21
CA GLY A 130 3.26 -3.48 -13.64
C GLY A 130 3.66 -2.33 -14.56
N VAL A 131 3.12 -1.12 -14.34
CA VAL A 131 3.47 0.08 -15.13
C VAL A 131 4.94 0.45 -14.95
N THR A 132 5.48 0.34 -13.73
CA THR A 132 6.89 0.65 -13.45
C THR A 132 7.82 -0.35 -14.12
N ALA A 133 7.51 -1.65 -14.07
CA ALA A 133 8.27 -2.69 -14.76
C ALA A 133 8.23 -2.50 -16.28
N ALA A 134 7.05 -2.26 -16.86
CA ALA A 134 6.90 -2.04 -18.29
C ALA A 134 7.72 -0.84 -18.77
N ARG A 135 7.69 0.28 -18.02
CA ARG A 135 8.50 1.47 -18.35
C ARG A 135 10.00 1.17 -18.37
N ARG A 136 10.52 0.39 -17.40
CA ARG A 136 11.94 -0.01 -17.38
C ARG A 136 12.31 -0.89 -18.58
N ILE A 137 11.41 -1.77 -19.00
CA ILE A 137 11.62 -2.62 -20.19
C ILE A 137 11.67 -1.74 -21.46
N PHE A 138 10.73 -0.81 -21.62
CA PHE A 138 10.68 0.10 -22.76
C PHE A 138 11.80 1.16 -22.79
N GLU A 139 12.49 1.41 -21.68
CA GLU A 139 13.69 2.26 -21.67
C GLU A 139 14.92 1.55 -22.30
N ILE A 140 14.87 0.22 -22.45
CA ILE A 140 15.98 -0.61 -22.96
C ILE A 140 15.70 -1.15 -24.39
N LEU A 141 14.42 -1.23 -24.78
CA LEU A 141 13.97 -1.60 -26.15
C LEU A 141 13.98 -0.39 -27.09
#